data_AF-A0A377FR23-F1
#
_entry.id   AF-A0A377FR23-F1
#
_cell.length_a   1.000
_cell.length_b   1.000
_cell.length_c   1.000
_cell.angle_alpha   90.00
_cell.angle_beta   90.00
_cell.angle_gamma   90.00
#
_symmetry.space_group_name_H-M   'P 1'
#
loop_
_entity.id
_entity.type
_entity.pdbx_description
1 polymer ?
#
loop_
_entity_poly.entity_id
_entity_poly.type
_entity_poly.pdbx_seq_one_letter_code
_entity_poly.pdbx_strand_id
1 'polypeptide(L)' 'MSFPNGFLWGGAIAANQAEGAYLEGGKGLTTVDLLPTGKKRFDVMFGDLPSLEPVPGEFYPSHEAIDFYHR' A
#
# COMPACT_ATOMS: atom_id res chain seq x y z
N MET A 1 27.47 21.82 -15.53
CA MET A 1 26.83 20.52 -15.86
C MET A 1 25.34 20.78 -16.08
N SER A 2 24.76 20.30 -17.16
CA SER A 2 23.32 20.41 -17.46
C SER A 2 22.77 19.02 -17.79
N PHE A 3 21.49 18.79 -17.51
CA PHE A 3 20.83 17.55 -17.93
C PHE A 3 20.78 17.44 -19.46
N PRO A 4 20.81 16.22 -20.03
CA PRO A 4 20.67 16.02 -21.47
C PRO A 4 19.33 16.54 -22.01
N ASN A 5 19.32 16.93 -23.29
CA ASN A 5 18.07 17.20 -23.99
C ASN A 5 17.20 15.94 -24.00
N GLY A 6 15.91 16.09 -23.68
CA GLY A 6 14.97 14.98 -23.58
C GLY A 6 15.03 14.20 -22.26
N PHE A 7 15.67 14.75 -21.22
CA PHE A 7 15.59 14.16 -19.89
C PHE A 7 14.12 14.08 -19.41
N LEU A 8 13.68 12.88 -19.06
CA LEU A 8 12.31 12.62 -18.63
C LEU A 8 12.17 12.91 -17.14
N TRP A 9 11.71 14.10 -16.83
CA TRP A 9 11.22 14.43 -15.49
C TRP A 9 9.85 13.80 -15.28
N GLY A 10 9.63 13.30 -14.07
CA GLY A 10 8.35 12.72 -13.70
C GLY A 10 8.26 12.48 -12.20
N GLY A 11 7.15 11.88 -11.81
CA GLY A 11 6.92 11.36 -10.47
C GLY A 11 6.48 9.90 -10.54
N ALA A 12 6.67 9.18 -9.45
CA ALA A 12 6.21 7.81 -9.30
C ALA A 12 5.39 7.69 -8.01
N ILE A 13 4.37 6.84 -8.05
CA ILE A 13 3.53 6.46 -6.92
C ILE A 13 3.36 4.94 -6.93
N ALA A 14 2.94 4.38 -5.79
CA ALA A 14 2.58 2.98 -5.68
C ALA A 14 1.09 2.87 -5.30
N ALA A 15 0.38 1.91 -5.90
CA ALA A 15 -1.06 1.70 -5.69
C ALA A 15 -1.44 1.63 -4.21
N ASN A 16 -0.77 0.80 -3.43
CA ASN A 16 -1.03 0.62 -2.00
C ASN A 16 -0.68 1.85 -1.12
N GLN A 17 0.03 2.83 -1.66
CA GLN A 17 0.33 4.10 -0.99
C GLN A 17 -0.57 5.23 -1.48
N ALA A 18 -1.28 5.03 -2.60
CA ALA A 18 -2.06 6.06 -3.28
C ALA A 18 -3.56 5.76 -3.28
N GLU A 19 -3.97 4.60 -3.79
CA GLU A 19 -5.36 4.29 -4.14
C GLU A 19 -6.30 4.30 -2.94
N GLY A 20 -6.01 3.47 -1.93
CA GLY A 20 -6.96 3.21 -0.84
C GLY A 20 -8.03 2.20 -1.27
N ALA A 21 -9.26 2.35 -0.75
CA ALA A 21 -10.45 1.60 -1.18
C ALA A 21 -10.25 0.07 -1.25
N TYR A 22 -9.55 -0.51 -0.28
CA TYR A 22 -8.95 -1.84 -0.39
C TYR A 22 -9.91 -3.02 -0.68
N LEU A 23 -11.21 -2.87 -0.43
CA LEU A 23 -12.25 -3.87 -0.77
C LEU A 23 -13.31 -3.37 -1.76
N GLU A 24 -13.19 -2.14 -2.25
CA GLU A 24 -14.14 -1.59 -3.21
C GLU A 24 -13.89 -2.12 -4.62
N GLY A 25 -14.88 -1.95 -5.51
CA GLY A 25 -14.76 -2.32 -6.92
C GLY A 25 -14.47 -3.81 -7.20
N GLY A 26 -14.59 -4.69 -6.20
CA GLY A 26 -14.27 -6.11 -6.32
C GLY A 26 -12.77 -6.44 -6.28
N LYS A 27 -11.91 -5.54 -5.77
CA LYS A 27 -10.45 -5.71 -5.71
C LYS A 27 -10.00 -6.96 -4.93
N GLY A 28 -10.65 -7.25 -3.81
CA GLY A 28 -10.20 -8.29 -2.86
C GLY A 28 -8.92 -7.91 -2.10
N LEU A 29 -8.53 -8.78 -1.15
CA LEU A 29 -7.34 -8.57 -0.33
C LEU A 29 -6.04 -8.87 -1.08
N THR A 30 -5.03 -8.04 -0.85
CA THR A 30 -3.65 -8.27 -1.28
C THR A 30 -2.74 -8.54 -0.08
N THR A 31 -1.51 -8.99 -0.32
CA THR A 31 -0.51 -9.17 0.76
C THR A 31 -0.23 -7.87 1.51
N VAL A 32 -0.30 -6.71 0.85
CA VAL A 32 -0.05 -5.42 1.47
C VAL A 32 -1.19 -5.01 2.41
N ASP A 33 -2.42 -5.45 2.13
CA ASP A 33 -3.60 -5.19 2.97
C ASP A 33 -3.57 -5.95 4.30
N LEU A 34 -2.61 -6.87 4.45
CA LEU A 34 -2.32 -7.62 5.67
C LEU A 34 -1.10 -7.07 6.42
N LEU A 35 -0.45 -6.00 5.93
CA LEU A 35 0.69 -5.38 6.60
C LEU A 35 0.23 -4.29 7.58
N PRO A 36 0.19 -4.56 8.90
CA PRO A 36 -0.16 -3.53 9.86
C PRO A 36 0.93 -2.46 9.94
N THR A 37 0.69 -1.42 10.72
CA THR A 37 1.71 -0.43 11.09
C THR A 37 2.63 -0.96 12.20
N GLY A 38 3.72 -0.23 12.47
CA GLY A 38 4.63 -0.52 13.57
C GLY A 38 5.48 -1.79 13.39
N LYS A 39 5.92 -2.39 14.49
CA LYS A 39 6.90 -3.50 14.48
C LYS A 39 6.34 -4.79 13.84
N LYS A 40 5.06 -5.10 14.08
CA LYS A 40 4.36 -6.27 13.53
C LYS A 40 4.36 -6.31 12.00
N ARG A 41 4.51 -5.14 11.36
CA ARG A 41 4.66 -5.02 9.92
C ARG A 41 5.78 -5.91 9.38
N PHE A 42 6.91 -5.96 10.08
CA PHE A 42 8.09 -6.68 9.61
C PHE A 42 7.89 -8.18 9.66
N ASP A 43 7.25 -8.70 10.71
CA ASP A 43 6.94 -10.13 10.83
C ASP A 43 6.14 -10.61 9.61
N VAL A 44 5.05 -9.89 9.30
CA VAL A 44 4.22 -10.18 8.12
C VAL A 44 4.99 -9.98 6.81
N MET A 45 5.81 -8.92 6.70
CA MET A 45 6.61 -8.64 5.51
C MET A 45 7.64 -9.72 5.21
N PHE A 46 8.17 -10.38 6.25
CA PHE A 46 9.11 -11.49 6.12
C PHE A 46 8.42 -12.85 6.00
N GLY A 47 7.09 -12.88 5.94
CA GLY A 47 6.30 -14.09 5.69
C GLY A 47 5.75 -14.78 6.94
N ASP A 48 5.96 -14.21 8.12
CA ASP A 48 5.31 -14.68 9.35
C ASP A 48 3.90 -14.09 9.43
N LEU A 49 3.00 -14.72 8.68
CA LEU A 49 1.62 -14.29 8.53
C LEU A 49 0.68 -15.20 9.34
N PRO A 50 0.17 -14.74 10.50
CA PRO A 50 -0.68 -15.57 11.35
C PRO A 50 -2.12 -15.73 10.84
N SER A 51 -2.55 -14.87 9.91
CA SER A 51 -3.93 -14.81 9.39
C SER A 51 -3.95 -14.28 7.96
N LEU A 52 -4.79 -14.85 7.10
CA LEU A 52 -5.05 -14.31 5.76
C LEU A 52 -6.08 -13.16 5.75
N GLU A 53 -6.57 -12.80 6.93
CA GLU A 53 -7.52 -11.71 7.15
C GLU A 53 -6.92 -10.63 8.07
N PRO A 54 -7.29 -9.34 7.89
CA PRO A 54 -6.88 -8.27 8.79
C PRO A 54 -7.27 -8.55 10.24
N VAL A 55 -6.36 -8.25 11.16
CA VAL A 55 -6.56 -8.44 12.60
C VAL A 55 -7.34 -7.24 13.16
N PRO A 56 -8.47 -7.48 13.87
CA PRO A 56 -9.24 -6.40 14.49
C PRO A 56 -8.40 -5.55 15.44
N GLY A 57 -8.52 -4.23 15.32
CA GLY A 57 -7.82 -3.26 16.18
C GLY A 57 -6.42 -2.86 15.68
N GLU A 58 -5.91 -3.49 14.62
CA GLU A 58 -4.69 -3.04 13.93
C GLU A 58 -5.01 -1.99 12.86
N PHE A 59 -4.03 -1.15 12.55
CA PHE A 59 -4.13 -0.16 11.48
C PHE A 59 -3.32 -0.59 10.25
N TYR A 60 -3.97 -0.58 9.09
CA TYR A 60 -3.43 -1.01 7.81
C TYR A 60 -3.37 0.17 6.83
N PRO A 61 -2.18 0.75 6.57
CA PRO A 61 -2.08 1.99 5.80
C PRO A 61 -2.64 1.92 4.37
N SER A 62 -2.64 0.75 3.74
CA SER A 62 -3.17 0.59 2.37
C SER A 62 -4.69 0.62 2.29
N HIS A 63 -5.41 0.51 3.41
CA HIS A 63 -6.88 0.49 3.42
C HIS A 63 -7.46 1.84 2.97
N GLU A 64 -6.83 2.94 3.39
CA GLU A 64 -7.23 4.31 3.05
C GLU A 64 -6.18 5.04 2.19
N ALA A 65 -4.88 4.81 2.42
CA ALA A 65 -3.78 5.46 1.71
C ALA A 65 -3.92 7.00 1.69
N ILE A 66 -3.70 7.65 0.54
CA ILE A 66 -4.06 9.08 0.33
C ILE A 66 -5.42 9.23 -0.39
N ASP A 67 -6.20 8.14 -0.43
CA ASP A 67 -7.55 8.08 -1.00
C ASP A 67 -7.65 8.59 -2.45
N PHE A 68 -6.67 8.23 -3.29
CA PHE A 68 -6.64 8.64 -4.69
C PHE A 68 -7.76 7.98 -5.52
N TYR A 69 -8.25 6.81 -5.11
CA TYR A 69 -9.30 6.07 -5.83
C TYR A 69 -10.61 6.87 -5.96
N HIS A 70 -10.90 7.75 -5.01
CA HIS A 70 -12.14 8.54 -4.97
C HIS A 70 -12.00 9.98 -5.49
N ARG A 71 -10.86 10.34 -6.11
CA ARG A 71 -10.55 11.72 -6.53
C ARG A 71 -10.76 11.98 -8.02
#